data_AF-A0A2D8XAR6-F1
#
_entry.id   AF-A0A2D8XAR6-F1
#
_cell.length_a   1.000
_cell.length_b   1.000
_cell.length_c   1.000
_cell.angle_alpha   90.00
_cell.angle_beta   90.00
_cell.angle_gamma   90.00
#
_symmetry.space_group_name_H-M   'P 1'
#
loop_
_entity.id
_entity.type
_entity.pdbx_description
1 polymer ?
#
loop_
_entity_poly.entity_id
_entity_poly.type
_entity_poly.pdbx_seq_one_letter_code
_entity_poly.pdbx_strand_id
1 'polypeptide(L)' 'MAIRKHAMTRTGAIVSITREQIKKIREQGLNENSKYVKGDMGVNSTFIDRYKSVPDKDIQDLYKQEFGIELVIVK' A
#
# COMPACT_ATOMS: atom_id res chain seq x y z
N MET A 1 -25.71 6.31 4.35
CA MET A 1 -24.33 6.54 3.85
C MET A 1 -23.84 5.26 3.21
N ALA A 2 -23.48 5.28 1.92
CA ALA A 2 -22.94 4.09 1.25
C ALA A 2 -21.49 3.87 1.73
N ILE A 3 -21.24 2.74 2.40
CA ILE A 3 -19.88 2.31 2.72
C ILE A 3 -19.22 1.95 1.39
N ARG A 4 -18.24 2.74 0.96
CA ARG A 4 -17.45 2.43 -0.24
C ARG A 4 -16.63 1.18 0.06
N LYS A 5 -16.76 0.16 -0.78
CA LYS A 5 -16.00 -1.10 -0.70
C LYS A 5 -15.17 -1.23 -1.96
N HIS A 6 -13.90 -1.58 -1.82
CA HIS A 6 -13.02 -1.93 -2.93
C HIS A 6 -12.77 -3.43 -2.93
N ALA A 7 -13.01 -4.06 -4.08
CA ALA A 7 -12.65 -5.44 -4.31
C ALA A 7 -11.37 -5.50 -5.15
N MET A 8 -10.32 -6.12 -4.63
CA MET A 8 -9.08 -6.34 -5.38
C MET A 8 -8.31 -7.55 -4.85
N THR A 9 -7.36 -8.04 -5.63
CA THR A 9 -6.48 -9.12 -5.19
C THR A 9 -5.59 -8.64 -4.05
N ARG A 10 -5.13 -9.59 -3.23
CA ARG A 10 -4.22 -9.30 -2.12
C ARG A 10 -2.98 -8.53 -2.57
N THR A 11 -2.38 -8.94 -3.67
CA THR A 11 -1.22 -8.25 -4.27
C THR A 11 -1.57 -6.81 -4.66
N GLY A 12 -2.74 -6.60 -5.25
CA GLY A 12 -3.23 -5.26 -5.62
C GLY A 12 -3.41 -4.34 -4.40
N ALA A 13 -3.92 -4.87 -3.29
CA ALA A 13 -4.07 -4.13 -2.04
C ALA A 13 -2.72 -3.72 -1.45
N ILE A 14 -1.77 -4.66 -1.37
CA ILE A 14 -0.41 -4.40 -0.85
C ILE A 14 0.28 -3.33 -1.71
N VAL A 15 0.20 -3.44 -3.03
CA VAL A 15 0.80 -2.47 -3.96
C VAL A 15 0.19 -1.08 -3.78
N SER A 16 -1.13 -1.00 -3.60
CA SER A 16 -1.84 0.26 -3.39
C SER A 16 -1.41 0.95 -2.10
N ILE A 17 -1.39 0.21 -0.99
CA ILE A 17 -0.93 0.72 0.31
C ILE A 17 0.52 1.20 0.22
N THR A 18 1.39 0.41 -0.39
CA THR A 18 2.82 0.74 -0.50
C THR A 18 3.04 2.01 -1.32
N ARG A 19 2.31 2.18 -2.44
CA ARG A 19 2.39 3.39 -3.26
C ARG A 19 1.95 4.63 -2.49
N GLU A 20 0.87 4.52 -1.72
CA GLU A 20 0.37 5.65 -0.93
C GLU A 20 1.33 6.03 0.19
N GLN A 21 1.93 5.06 0.87
CA GLN A 21 2.97 5.31 1.88
C GLN A 21 4.22 5.95 1.28
N ILE A 22 4.71 5.48 0.13
CA ILE A 22 5.84 6.11 -0.59
C ILE A 22 5.50 7.56 -0.96
N LYS A 23 4.27 7.80 -1.41
CA LYS A 23 3.79 9.15 -1.75
C LYS A 23 3.77 10.05 -0.50
N LYS A 24 3.23 9.57 0.63
CA LYS A 24 3.25 10.30 1.92
C LYS A 24 4.68 10.61 2.39
N ILE A 25 5.61 9.66 2.28
CA ILE A 25 7.03 9.87 2.61
C ILE A 25 7.63 10.97 1.73
N ARG A 26 7.29 10.98 0.43
CA ARG A 26 7.71 12.03 -0.50
C ARG A 26 7.11 13.40 -0.14
N GLU A 27 5.84 13.46 0.27
CA GLU A 27 5.17 14.71 0.65
C GLU A 27 5.62 15.24 2.02
N GLN A 28 5.99 14.36 2.97
CA GLN A 28 6.45 14.73 4.32
C GLN A 28 7.96 14.96 4.44
N GLY A 29 8.76 14.54 3.44
CA GLY A 29 10.22 14.50 3.55
C GLY A 29 10.95 14.75 2.24
N LEU A 30 10.71 15.89 1.60
CA LEU A 30 11.67 16.46 0.65
C LEU A 30 12.66 17.35 1.41
N ASN A 31 13.63 16.72 2.09
CA ASN A 31 14.94 17.34 2.26
C ASN A 31 15.65 17.26 0.91
N GLU A 32 16.10 18.39 0.38
CA GLU A 32 16.60 18.63 -0.99
C GLU A 32 17.84 17.80 -1.41
N ASN A 33 18.24 16.78 -0.65
CA ASN A 33 19.46 15.98 -0.86
C ASN A 33 19.26 14.47 -1.07
N SER A 34 18.06 13.92 -0.89
CA SER A 34 17.85 12.48 -1.12
C SER A 34 17.50 12.20 -2.58
N LYS A 35 18.52 11.85 -3.38
CA LYS A 35 18.38 11.18 -4.68
C LYS A 35 17.70 9.82 -4.48
N TYR A 36 16.36 9.80 -4.38
CA TYR A 36 15.62 8.58 -4.68
C TYR A 36 15.64 8.41 -6.19
N VAL A 37 16.53 7.53 -6.64
CA VAL A 37 16.67 7.12 -8.04
C VAL A 37 15.30 6.65 -8.50
N LYS A 38 14.77 7.25 -9.58
CA LYS A 38 13.48 6.89 -10.22
C LYS A 38 13.34 5.39 -10.56
N GLY A 39 14.41 4.60 -10.41
CA GLY A 39 14.46 3.14 -10.60
C GLY A 39 14.16 2.28 -9.35
N ASP A 40 14.18 2.84 -8.13
CA ASP A 40 13.77 2.12 -6.89
C ASP A 40 12.24 2.19 -6.65
N MET A 41 11.49 2.71 -7.64
CA MET A 41 10.02 2.81 -7.63
C MET A 41 9.30 1.50 -7.95
N GLY A 42 10.03 0.39 -8.10
CA GLY A 42 9.41 -0.93 -8.08
C GLY A 42 9.04 -1.26 -6.64
N VAL A 43 7.77 -1.55 -6.35
CA VAL A 43 7.41 -2.26 -5.11
C VAL A 43 8.25 -3.52 -5.12
N ASN A 44 9.36 -3.50 -4.38
CA ASN A 44 10.38 -4.54 -4.44
C ASN A 44 9.68 -5.86 -4.15
N SER A 45 9.91 -6.91 -4.94
CA SER A 45 9.27 -8.22 -4.73
C SER A 45 9.44 -8.71 -3.30
N THR A 46 10.58 -8.39 -2.68
CA THR A 46 10.89 -8.61 -1.26
C THR A 46 9.89 -7.97 -0.29
N PHE A 47 9.33 -6.81 -0.66
CA PHE A 47 8.30 -6.11 0.11
C PHE A 47 6.95 -6.81 -0.01
N ILE A 48 6.58 -7.25 -1.23
CA ILE A 48 5.40 -8.09 -1.44
C ILE A 48 5.52 -9.40 -0.65
N ASP A 49 6.71 -10.02 -0.64
CA ASP A 49 6.95 -11.25 0.12
C ASP A 49 6.87 -11.05 1.63
N ARG A 50 7.28 -9.90 2.18
CA ARG A 50 6.99 -9.56 3.60
C ARG A 50 5.50 -9.49 3.88
N TYR A 51 4.73 -8.89 2.98
CA TYR A 51 3.27 -8.79 3.11
C TYR A 51 2.51 -10.07 2.72
N LYS A 52 3.15 -11.03 2.03
CA LYS A 52 2.62 -12.41 1.85
C LYS A 52 2.55 -13.19 3.16
N SER A 53 3.37 -12.86 4.14
CA SER A 53 3.29 -13.46 5.47
C SER A 53 2.27 -12.76 6.38
N VAL A 54 1.75 -11.60 5.98
CA VAL A 54 0.78 -10.81 6.75
C VAL A 54 -0.64 -11.34 6.51
N PRO A 55 -1.41 -11.70 7.55
CA PRO A 55 -2.80 -12.11 7.41
C PRO A 55 -3.65 -11.14 6.57
N ASP A 56 -4.59 -11.70 5.80
CA ASP A 56 -5.52 -10.92 4.98
C ASP A 56 -6.29 -9.87 5.79
N LYS A 57 -6.61 -10.19 7.05
CA LYS A 57 -7.28 -9.28 7.99
C LYS A 57 -6.46 -8.02 8.27
N ASP A 58 -5.16 -8.17 8.53
CA ASP A 58 -4.28 -7.04 8.81
C ASP A 58 -4.13 -6.16 7.57
N ILE A 59 -4.14 -6.74 6.36
CA ILE A 59 -4.14 -5.98 5.10
C ILE A 59 -5.44 -5.18 4.95
N GLN A 60 -6.58 -5.77 5.30
CA GLN A 60 -7.88 -5.09 5.26
C GLN A 60 -7.98 -3.94 6.26
N ASP A 61 -7.53 -4.16 7.50
CA ASP A 61 -7.48 -3.12 8.53
C ASP A 61 -6.54 -1.98 8.11
N LEU A 62 -5.35 -2.31 7.61
CA LEU A 62 -4.38 -1.32 7.13
C LEU A 62 -4.92 -0.52 5.93
N TYR A 63 -5.59 -1.18 4.98
CA TYR A 63 -6.22 -0.51 3.85
C TYR A 63 -7.35 0.44 4.29
N LYS A 64 -8.15 0.01 5.28
CA LYS A 64 -9.21 0.84 5.85
C LYS A 64 -8.65 2.04 6.61
N GLN A 65 -7.54 1.89 7.32
CA GLN A 65 -6.85 3.00 7.98
C GLN A 65 -6.24 3.99 6.96
N GLU A 66 -5.59 3.48 5.91
CA GLU A 66 -4.91 4.32 4.92
C GLU A 66 -5.87 5.07 3.99
N PHE A 67 -6.95 4.41 3.55
CA PHE A 67 -7.86 4.93 2.52
C PHE A 67 -9.26 5.26 3.03
N GLY A 68 -9.63 4.86 4.25
CA GLY A 68 -11.00 5.04 4.78
C GLY A 68 -12.06 4.17 4.09
N ILE A 69 -11.64 3.15 3.33
CA ILE A 69 -12.49 2.31 2.47
C ILE A 69 -12.32 0.86 2.91
N GLU A 70 -13.41 0.08 2.93
CA GLU A 70 -13.31 -1.35 3.25
C GLU A 70 -12.73 -2.12 2.06
N LEU A 71 -11.72 -2.94 2.34
CA LEU A 71 -11.10 -3.83 1.36
C LEU A 71 -11.76 -5.21 1.40
N VAL A 72 -12.18 -5.71 0.24
CA VAL A 72 -12.59 -7.09 0.02
C VAL A 72 -11.51 -7.78 -0.82
N ILE A 73 -10.79 -8.72 -0.21
CA ILE A 73 -9.77 -9.49 -0.93
C ILE A 73 -10.49 -10.55 -1.77
N VAL A 74 -10.38 -10.42 -3.09
CA VAL A 74 -10.85 -11.43 -4.04
C VAL A 74 -9.69 -12.36 -4.41
N LYS A 75 -9.99 -13.66 -4.51
CA LYS A 75 -9.03 -14.69 -4.91
C LYS A 75 -8.81 -14.68 -6.42
#